data_AF-A0A7X6YMC6-F1
#
_entry.id   AF-A0A7X6YMC6-F1
#
_cell.length_a   1.000
_cell.length_b   1.000
_cell.length_c   1.000
_cell.angle_alpha   90.00
_cell.angle_beta   90.00
_cell.angle_gamma   90.00
#
_symmetry.space_group_name_H-M   'P 1'
#
loop_
_entity.id
_entity.type
_entity.pdbx_description
1 polymer ?
#
loop_
_entity_poly.entity_id
_entity_poly.type
_entity_poly.pdbx_seq_one_letter_code
_entity_poly.pdbx_strand_id
1 'polypeptide(L)'
;MDMQKNDVTKFCSFYISDWHLVTMLLPYINKKINEQAEIATILEKNIEENIRKLVEKLNLKNKEKILNLEWNKSEERKNIFTNIEENKEKIIIINGEREFIKRKNEKIKKYLKNHKVNQKIKIINCYEIVESNGNVSDILEENDKILNTSGEKEITEIFENYKSRNEKLEAI
;
A
#
# COMPACT_ATOMS: atom_id res chain seq x y z
N MET A 1 24.65 12.20 16.70
CA MET A 1 23.74 12.83 15.73
C MET A 1 22.61 11.85 15.50
N ASP A 2 21.54 12.00 16.26
CA ASP A 2 20.43 11.04 16.23
C ASP A 2 19.63 11.22 14.94
N MET A 3 19.75 10.25 14.03
CA MET A 3 18.88 10.11 12.89
C MET A 3 17.49 9.73 13.39
N GLN A 4 16.59 10.71 13.52
CA GLN A 4 15.16 10.45 13.72
C GLN A 4 14.68 9.56 12.56
N LYS A 5 14.28 8.33 12.92
CA LYS A 5 13.85 7.28 12.00
C LYS A 5 12.40 7.60 11.59
N ASN A 6 12.17 7.94 10.33
CA ASN A 6 10.80 8.01 9.80
C ASN A 6 10.14 6.64 10.06
N ASP A 7 8.97 6.63 10.73
CA ASP A 7 8.21 5.39 11.00
C ASP A 7 7.43 5.00 9.73
N VAL A 8 8.15 4.34 8.81
CA VAL A 8 7.60 3.85 7.54
C VAL A 8 7.43 2.34 7.64
N THR A 9 6.20 1.86 7.47
CA THR A 9 5.88 0.44 7.33
C THR A 9 5.40 0.16 5.91
N LYS A 10 5.96 -0.86 5.26
CA LYS A 10 5.57 -1.32 3.94
C LYS A 10 4.72 -2.57 4.01
N PHE A 11 3.67 -2.59 3.21
CA PHE A 11 2.78 -3.71 3.04
C PHE A 11 2.84 -4.17 1.58
N CYS A 12 2.92 -5.47 1.35
CA CYS A 12 2.54 -6.05 0.08
C CYS A 12 1.07 -6.46 0.12
N SER A 13 0.41 -6.42 -1.03
CA SER A 13 -0.96 -6.87 -1.19
C SER A 13 -1.12 -7.49 -2.57
N PHE A 14 -1.75 -8.66 -2.66
CA PHE A 14 -1.84 -9.41 -3.89
C PHE A 14 -3.28 -9.51 -4.34
N TYR A 15 -3.53 -9.27 -5.63
CA TYR A 15 -4.87 -9.37 -6.20
C TYR A 15 -4.91 -10.11 -7.55
N ILE A 16 -6.08 -10.60 -7.93
CA ILE A 16 -6.27 -11.39 -9.15
C ILE A 16 -7.11 -10.68 -10.23
N SER A 17 -7.72 -9.55 -9.87
CA SER A 17 -8.47 -8.65 -10.76
C SER A 17 -8.72 -7.31 -10.06
N ASP A 18 -9.06 -6.26 -10.81
CA ASP A 18 -9.43 -4.95 -10.25
C ASP A 18 -10.58 -5.05 -9.24
N TRP A 19 -11.53 -5.96 -9.46
CA TRP A 19 -12.61 -6.23 -8.49
C TRP A 19 -12.08 -6.81 -7.18
N HIS A 20 -11.14 -7.74 -7.25
CA HIS A 20 -10.50 -8.29 -6.04
C HIS A 20 -9.69 -7.21 -5.30
N LEU A 21 -8.98 -6.36 -6.04
CA LEU A 21 -8.27 -5.22 -5.45
C LEU A 21 -9.22 -4.28 -4.70
N VAL A 22 -10.30 -3.86 -5.36
CA VAL A 22 -11.23 -2.87 -4.81
C VAL A 22 -12.02 -3.44 -3.61
N THR A 23 -12.44 -4.70 -3.68
CA THR A 23 -13.13 -5.38 -2.55
C THR A 23 -12.24 -5.51 -1.30
N MET A 24 -10.93 -5.67 -1.48
CA MET A 24 -9.96 -5.70 -0.40
C MET A 24 -9.66 -4.31 0.17
N LEU A 25 -9.46 -3.31 -0.71
CA LEU A 25 -9.06 -1.96 -0.29
C LEU A 25 -10.21 -1.19 0.38
N LEU A 26 -11.44 -1.26 -0.13
CA LEU A 26 -12.53 -0.38 0.35
C LEU A 26 -12.87 -0.54 1.83
N PRO A 27 -13.03 -1.75 2.39
CA PRO A 27 -13.28 -1.92 3.83
C PRO A 27 -12.13 -1.37 4.68
N TYR A 28 -10.88 -1.63 4.25
CA TYR A 28 -9.68 -1.16 4.92
C TYR A 28 -9.60 0.38 4.92
N ILE A 29 -9.75 1.01 3.75
CA ILE A 29 -9.74 2.48 3.61
C ILE A 29 -10.86 3.10 4.44
N ASN A 30 -12.07 2.56 4.37
CA ASN A 30 -13.20 3.07 5.14
C ASN A 30 -12.91 3.05 6.65
N LYS A 31 -12.29 1.97 7.15
CA LYS A 31 -11.83 1.88 8.54
C LYS A 31 -10.76 2.94 8.85
N LYS A 32 -9.76 3.08 7.99
CA LYS A 32 -8.63 4.02 8.19
C LYS A 32 -9.03 5.48 8.15
N ILE A 33 -9.99 5.86 7.31
CA ILE A 33 -10.56 7.21 7.31
C ILE A 33 -11.31 7.48 8.63
N ASN A 34 -12.00 6.50 9.21
CA ASN A 34 -12.62 6.65 10.55
C ASN A 34 -11.57 6.85 11.64
N GLU A 35 -10.40 6.22 11.50
CA GLU A 35 -9.22 6.40 12.36
C GLU A 35 -8.44 7.69 12.04
N GLN A 36 -9.02 8.60 11.25
CA GLN A 36 -8.44 9.89 10.85
C GLN A 36 -7.14 9.79 10.02
N ALA A 37 -6.86 8.63 9.42
CA ALA A 37 -5.73 8.48 8.53
C ALA A 37 -5.95 9.26 7.22
N GLU A 38 -4.88 9.87 6.71
CA GLU A 38 -4.86 10.48 5.39
C GLU A 38 -4.55 9.40 4.34
N ILE A 39 -5.33 9.35 3.26
CA ILE A 39 -5.18 8.34 2.22
C ILE A 39 -4.73 9.00 0.92
N ALA A 40 -3.70 8.45 0.29
CA ALA A 40 -3.24 8.83 -1.03
C ALA A 40 -3.11 7.58 -1.91
N THR A 41 -3.49 7.72 -3.18
CA THR A 41 -3.41 6.67 -4.20
C THR A 41 -2.39 7.04 -5.28
N ILE A 42 -1.73 6.02 -5.85
CA ILE A 42 -0.82 6.11 -7.00
C ILE A 42 -1.05 4.85 -7.83
N LEU A 43 -1.61 4.99 -9.02
CA LEU A 43 -2.10 3.85 -9.79
C LEU A 43 -1.53 3.85 -11.21
N GLU A 44 -1.09 2.68 -11.66
CA GLU A 44 -0.66 2.46 -13.04
C GLU A 44 -1.83 2.26 -14.00
N LYS A 45 -2.92 1.64 -13.51
CA LYS A 45 -4.17 1.40 -14.24
C LYS A 45 -5.30 2.21 -13.58
N ASN A 46 -6.31 2.62 -14.37
CA ASN A 46 -7.49 3.32 -13.85
C ASN A 46 -8.49 2.31 -13.29
N ILE A 47 -8.91 2.48 -12.03
CA ILE A 47 -9.91 1.62 -11.36
C ILE A 47 -11.12 2.40 -10.84
N GLU A 48 -11.29 3.65 -11.28
CA GLU A 48 -12.33 4.56 -10.80
C GLU A 48 -13.75 4.00 -10.99
N GLU A 49 -14.01 3.36 -12.13
CA GLU A 49 -15.33 2.77 -12.42
C GLU A 49 -15.65 1.63 -11.44
N ASN A 50 -14.67 0.76 -11.16
CA ASN A 50 -14.81 -0.35 -10.20
C ASN A 50 -15.08 0.19 -8.79
N ILE A 51 -14.36 1.25 -8.40
CA ILE A 51 -14.57 1.94 -7.12
C ILE A 51 -15.99 2.48 -7.02
N ARG A 52 -16.44 3.27 -8.01
CA ARG A 52 -17.79 3.87 -8.03
C ARG A 52 -18.87 2.81 -7.88
N LYS A 53 -18.82 1.77 -8.71
CA LYS A 53 -19.79 0.66 -8.69
C LYS A 53 -19.81 -0.08 -7.36
N LEU A 54 -18.65 -0.30 -6.73
CA LEU A 54 -18.62 -1.03 -5.46
C LEU A 54 -19.03 -0.17 -4.26
N VAL A 55 -18.62 1.11 -4.22
CA VAL A 55 -19.00 2.06 -3.15
C VAL A 55 -20.52 2.26 -3.08
N GLU A 56 -21.19 2.29 -4.24
CA GLU A 56 -22.66 2.38 -4.29
C GLU A 56 -23.34 1.17 -3.65
N LYS A 57 -22.79 -0.04 -3.87
CA LYS A 57 -23.33 -1.30 -3.35
C LYS A 57 -23.00 -1.54 -1.88
N LEU A 58 -21.91 -0.97 -1.36
CA LEU A 58 -21.48 -1.16 0.02
C LEU A 58 -22.08 -0.11 0.96
N ASN A 59 -22.36 -0.49 2.21
CA ASN A 59 -22.79 0.45 3.24
C ASN A 59 -21.58 1.06 3.99
N LEU A 60 -20.77 1.83 3.27
CA LEU A 60 -19.59 2.52 3.84
C LEU A 60 -20.01 3.84 4.50
N LYS A 61 -19.36 4.23 5.60
CA LYS A 61 -19.58 5.52 6.26
C LYS A 61 -18.89 6.66 5.51
N ASN A 62 -17.73 6.39 4.93
CA ASN A 62 -16.85 7.39 4.31
C ASN A 62 -16.94 7.41 2.77
N LYS A 63 -18.12 7.17 2.19
CA LYS A 63 -18.30 7.05 0.72
C LYS A 63 -17.72 8.23 -0.04
N GLU A 64 -18.11 9.44 0.33
CA GLU A 64 -17.67 10.67 -0.37
C GLU A 64 -16.16 10.84 -0.33
N LYS A 65 -15.55 10.67 0.86
CA LYS A 65 -14.09 10.76 1.01
C LYS A 65 -13.37 9.72 0.17
N ILE A 66 -13.90 8.50 0.08
CA ILE A 66 -13.35 7.42 -0.77
C ILE A 66 -13.46 7.79 -2.24
N LEU A 67 -14.64 8.25 -2.70
CA LEU A 67 -14.86 8.62 -4.10
C LEU A 67 -14.01 9.81 -4.55
N ASN A 68 -13.66 10.70 -3.62
CA ASN A 68 -12.82 11.86 -3.87
C ASN A 68 -11.31 11.55 -3.92
N LEU A 69 -10.89 10.31 -3.63
CA LEU A 69 -9.51 9.89 -3.89
C LEU A 69 -9.27 9.75 -5.40
N GLU A 70 -8.02 9.93 -5.83
CA GLU A 70 -7.69 9.85 -7.25
C GLU A 70 -7.49 8.40 -7.68
N TRP A 71 -8.54 7.81 -8.25
CA TRP A 71 -8.56 6.42 -8.72
C TRP A 71 -8.16 6.23 -10.19
N ASN A 72 -7.75 7.31 -10.84
CA ASN A 72 -7.28 7.31 -12.22
C ASN A 72 -5.77 7.01 -12.31
N LYS A 73 -5.31 6.73 -13.52
CA LYS A 73 -3.90 6.51 -13.82
C LYS A 73 -3.10 7.77 -13.49
N SER A 74 -2.14 7.65 -12.57
CA SER A 74 -1.34 8.78 -12.07
C SER A 74 0.16 8.46 -12.16
N GLU A 75 0.75 8.78 -13.32
CA GLU A 75 2.18 8.60 -13.57
C GLU A 75 3.04 9.60 -12.78
N GLU A 76 2.54 10.80 -12.48
CA GLU A 76 3.36 11.87 -11.89
C GLU A 76 2.59 12.75 -10.90
N ARG A 77 2.52 12.35 -9.63
CA ARG A 77 2.21 13.30 -8.55
C ARG A 77 3.48 13.78 -7.87
N LYS A 78 3.76 15.08 -8.03
CA LYS A 78 4.79 15.81 -7.25
C LYS A 78 4.41 15.97 -5.78
N ASN A 79 3.12 15.77 -5.44
CA ASN A 79 2.51 16.23 -4.18
C ASN A 79 1.94 15.11 -3.29
N ILE A 80 2.42 13.86 -3.38
CA ILE A 80 1.99 12.78 -2.45
C ILE A 80 2.24 13.16 -0.98
N PHE A 81 3.17 14.10 -0.74
CA PHE A 81 3.56 14.57 0.58
C PHE A 81 3.16 16.02 0.87
N THR A 82 2.32 16.67 0.05
CA THR A 82 1.76 17.96 0.45
C THR A 82 0.71 17.76 1.54
N ASN A 83 0.63 18.69 2.48
CA ASN A 83 -0.33 18.68 3.59
C ASN A 83 -0.08 17.57 4.63
N ILE A 84 1.17 17.41 5.05
CA ILE A 84 1.49 16.61 6.24
C ILE A 84 0.97 17.38 7.46
N GLU A 85 -0.25 17.07 7.89
CA GLU A 85 -0.68 17.42 9.24
C GLU A 85 0.12 16.59 10.22
N GLU A 86 0.83 17.26 11.13
CA GLU A 86 1.64 16.59 12.15
C GLU A 86 0.75 15.61 12.95
N ASN A 87 1.27 14.40 13.16
CA ASN A 87 0.66 13.33 13.98
C ASN A 87 -0.50 12.51 13.39
N LYS A 88 -0.84 12.64 12.09
CA LYS A 88 -1.79 11.72 11.43
C LYS A 88 -1.07 10.56 10.72
N GLU A 89 -1.65 9.36 10.78
CA GLU A 89 -1.18 8.21 9.98
C GLU A 89 -1.46 8.51 8.50
N LYS A 90 -0.44 8.46 7.65
CA LYS A 90 -0.56 8.63 6.21
C LYS A 90 -0.42 7.29 5.51
N ILE A 91 -1.40 6.95 4.68
CA ILE A 91 -1.45 5.68 3.95
C ILE A 91 -1.34 5.97 2.46
N ILE A 92 -0.29 5.46 1.84
CA ILE A 92 -0.01 5.59 0.41
C ILE A 92 -0.26 4.23 -0.23
N ILE A 93 -1.30 4.14 -1.06
CA ILE A 93 -1.64 2.93 -1.82
C ILE A 93 -1.03 3.06 -3.21
N ILE A 94 -0.20 2.09 -3.58
CA ILE A 94 0.48 2.04 -4.87
C ILE A 94 0.02 0.78 -5.59
N ASN A 95 -0.56 0.93 -6.77
CA ASN A 95 -0.99 -0.20 -7.59
C ASN A 95 -0.30 -0.17 -8.96
N GLY A 96 0.20 -1.32 -9.37
CA GLY A 96 0.81 -1.52 -10.68
C GLY A 96 1.71 -2.75 -10.71
N GLU A 97 2.44 -2.88 -11.80
CA GLU A 97 3.48 -3.87 -12.00
C GLU A 97 4.69 -3.60 -11.09
N ARG A 98 5.53 -4.63 -10.92
CA ARG A 98 6.71 -4.58 -10.03
C ARG A 98 7.60 -3.37 -10.30
N GLU A 99 7.91 -3.11 -11.57
CA GLU A 99 8.81 -2.03 -11.97
C GLU A 99 8.20 -0.64 -11.71
N PHE A 100 6.90 -0.48 -11.95
CA PHE A 100 6.18 0.75 -11.60
C PHE A 100 6.23 1.00 -10.10
N ILE A 101 5.85 0.00 -9.30
CA ILE A 101 5.83 0.09 -7.84
C ILE A 101 7.24 0.40 -7.29
N LYS A 102 8.27 -0.25 -7.82
CA LYS A 102 9.67 -0.01 -7.43
C LYS A 102 10.07 1.44 -7.66
N ARG A 103 9.82 1.99 -8.86
CA ARG A 103 10.11 3.39 -9.20
C ARG A 103 9.38 4.37 -8.29
N LYS A 104 8.12 4.10 -7.92
CA LYS A 104 7.36 4.96 -6.99
C LYS A 104 7.92 4.89 -5.57
N ASN A 105 8.25 3.70 -5.08
CA ASN A 105 8.88 3.51 -3.78
C ASN A 105 10.23 4.23 -3.68
N GLU A 106 11.05 4.20 -4.73
CA GLU A 106 12.32 4.93 -4.77
C GLU A 106 12.12 6.46 -4.70
N LYS A 107 11.14 7.00 -5.44
CA LYS A 107 10.77 8.42 -5.37
C LYS A 107 10.32 8.82 -3.97
N ILE A 108 9.46 8.00 -3.34
CA ILE A 108 8.99 8.19 -1.95
C ILE A 108 10.17 8.16 -0.98
N LYS A 109 11.04 7.15 -1.07
CA LYS A 109 12.23 7.01 -0.22
C LYS A 109 13.16 8.22 -0.35
N LYS A 110 13.39 8.71 -1.57
CA LYS A 110 14.21 9.91 -1.81
C LYS A 110 13.58 11.14 -1.18
N TYR A 111 12.27 11.31 -1.31
CA TYR A 111 11.55 12.42 -0.70
C TYR A 111 11.68 12.39 0.84
N LEU A 112 11.42 11.25 1.47
CA LEU A 112 11.46 11.08 2.93
C LEU A 112 12.88 11.21 3.53
N LYS A 113 13.92 10.95 2.74
CA LYS A 113 15.30 11.23 3.15
C LYS A 113 15.63 12.73 3.17
N ASN A 114 15.01 13.49 2.26
CA ASN A 114 15.31 14.91 2.07
C ASN A 114 14.41 15.83 2.90
N HIS A 115 13.33 15.31 3.47
CA HIS A 115 12.38 16.07 4.28
C HIS A 115 12.23 15.40 5.65
N LYS A 116 12.23 16.19 6.73
CA LYS A 116 11.89 15.70 8.06
C LYS A 116 10.38 15.49 8.12
N VAL A 117 9.96 14.23 8.28
CA VAL A 117 8.56 13.86 8.31
C VAL A 117 8.26 13.13 9.62
N ASN A 118 7.62 13.83 10.55
CA ASN A 118 7.28 13.31 11.88
C ASN A 118 5.91 12.60 11.90
N GLN A 119 5.58 11.88 10.83
CA GLN A 119 4.29 11.18 10.68
C GLN A 119 4.53 9.69 10.47
N LYS A 120 3.60 8.86 10.96
CA LYS A 120 3.60 7.43 10.66
C LYS A 120 3.13 7.22 9.23
N ILE A 121 3.94 6.56 8.40
CA ILE A 121 3.62 6.32 6.99
C ILE A 121 3.45 4.83 6.76
N LYS A 122 2.33 4.45 6.14
CA LYS A 122 2.13 3.12 5.58
C LYS A 122 2.15 3.19 4.07
N ILE A 123 2.93 2.33 3.45
CA ILE A 123 2.95 2.18 1.99
C ILE A 123 2.37 0.80 1.67
N ILE A 124 1.30 0.74 0.87
CA ILE A 124 0.62 -0.49 0.50
C ILE A 124 0.84 -0.72 -0.98
N ASN A 125 1.71 -1.66 -1.30
CA ASN A 125 2.08 -2.06 -2.65
C ASN A 125 1.17 -3.19 -3.13
N CYS A 126 0.28 -2.89 -4.07
CA CYS A 126 -0.74 -3.79 -4.60
C CYS A 126 -0.29 -4.37 -5.95
N TYR A 127 0.02 -5.66 -5.97
CA TYR A 127 0.51 -6.42 -7.13
C TYR A 127 -0.56 -7.36 -7.68
N GLU A 128 -0.69 -7.42 -9.01
CA GLU A 128 -1.50 -8.45 -9.66
C GLU A 128 -0.74 -9.79 -9.64
N ILE A 129 -1.35 -10.85 -9.10
CA ILE A 129 -0.68 -12.14 -8.89
C ILE A 129 -0.26 -12.78 -10.21
N VAL A 130 -1.04 -12.57 -11.27
CA VAL A 130 -0.80 -13.13 -12.61
C VAL A 130 0.45 -12.51 -13.24
N GLU A 131 0.74 -11.25 -12.93
CA GLU A 131 1.94 -10.54 -13.40
C GLU A 131 3.17 -10.84 -12.53
N SER A 132 2.99 -11.49 -11.37
CA SER A 132 4.06 -11.73 -10.40
C SER A 132 4.91 -12.99 -10.66
N ASN A 133 4.54 -13.83 -11.65
CA ASN A 133 5.22 -15.04 -12.18
C ASN A 133 6.60 -15.39 -11.56
N GLY A 134 6.62 -15.79 -10.28
CA GLY A 134 7.81 -16.33 -9.60
C GLY A 134 8.49 -15.43 -8.56
N ASN A 135 8.14 -14.15 -8.43
CA ASN A 135 8.85 -13.20 -7.55
C ASN A 135 8.08 -12.82 -6.27
N VAL A 136 7.09 -13.62 -5.87
CA VAL A 136 6.32 -13.38 -4.63
C VAL A 136 7.26 -13.35 -3.43
N SER A 137 8.25 -14.25 -3.36
CA SER A 137 9.25 -14.28 -2.27
C SER A 137 10.05 -12.99 -2.17
N ASP A 138 10.55 -12.45 -3.28
CA ASP A 138 11.26 -11.16 -3.29
C ASP A 138 10.35 -10.03 -2.76
N ILE A 139 9.08 -10.01 -3.20
CA ILE A 139 8.12 -9.00 -2.78
C ILE A 139 7.86 -9.11 -1.27
N LEU A 140 7.73 -10.33 -0.74
CA LEU A 140 7.58 -10.54 0.70
C LEU A 140 8.82 -10.02 1.46
N GLU A 141 10.03 -10.22 0.93
CA GLU A 141 11.29 -9.79 1.55
C GLU A 141 11.45 -8.26 1.59
N GLU A 142 10.92 -7.57 0.57
CA GLU A 142 10.98 -6.12 0.45
C GLU A 142 9.92 -5.36 1.27
N ASN A 143 8.99 -6.08 1.93
CA ASN A 143 7.86 -5.52 2.68
C ASN A 143 7.80 -6.06 4.11
N ASP A 144 7.26 -5.27 5.05
CA ASP A 144 7.21 -5.64 6.46
C ASP A 144 5.99 -6.54 6.77
N LYS A 145 4.87 -6.30 6.09
CA LYS A 145 3.57 -6.92 6.37
C LYS A 145 2.80 -7.23 5.09
N ILE A 146 1.71 -7.98 5.22
CA ILE A 146 0.75 -8.23 4.15
C ILE A 146 -0.61 -7.60 4.46
N LEU A 147 -1.22 -6.98 3.46
CA LEU A 147 -2.63 -6.60 3.48
C LEU A 147 -3.41 -7.60 2.63
N ASN A 148 -4.40 -8.26 3.23
CA ASN A 148 -5.37 -9.10 2.51
C ASN A 148 -6.81 -8.73 2.92
N THR A 149 -7.80 -9.51 2.49
CA THR A 149 -9.23 -9.30 2.81
C THR A 149 -9.54 -9.35 4.31
N SER A 150 -8.69 -10.00 5.11
CA SER A 150 -8.81 -10.04 6.58
C SER A 150 -8.11 -8.86 7.28
N GLY A 151 -7.43 -7.99 6.52
CA GLY A 151 -6.73 -6.81 7.03
C GLY A 151 -5.20 -6.96 7.07
N GLU A 152 -4.57 -6.17 7.93
CA GLU A 152 -3.12 -6.16 8.14
C GLU A 152 -2.68 -7.45 8.86
N LYS A 153 -1.68 -8.14 8.33
CA LYS A 153 -1.17 -9.42 8.84
C LYS A 153 0.36 -9.45 8.78
N GLU A 154 0.97 -10.21 9.67
CA GLU A 154 2.38 -10.56 9.55
C GLU A 154 2.58 -11.53 8.38
N ILE A 155 3.69 -11.41 7.65
CA ILE A 155 3.98 -12.29 6.52
C ILE A 155 4.03 -13.76 6.96
N THR A 156 4.61 -14.02 8.14
CA THR A 156 4.74 -15.37 8.70
C THR A 156 3.42 -15.99 9.12
N GLU A 157 2.38 -15.20 9.42
CA GLU A 157 1.03 -15.73 9.70
C GLU A 157 0.37 -16.30 8.44
N ILE A 158 0.74 -15.80 7.26
CA ILE A 158 0.16 -16.23 5.97
C ILE A 158 1.07 -17.23 5.27
N PHE A 159 2.38 -17.09 5.44
CA PHE A 159 3.41 -17.93 4.84
C PHE A 159 4.32 -18.51 5.93
N GLU A 160 3.81 -19.46 6.71
CA GLU A 160 4.53 -20.11 7.81
C GLU A 160 5.90 -20.67 7.37
N ASN A 161 5.95 -21.23 6.15
CA ASN A 161 7.17 -21.82 5.56
C ASN A 161 8.15 -20.80 4.97
N TYR A 162 7.83 -19.50 4.98
CA TYR A 162 8.73 -18.47 4.46
C TYR A 162 10.00 -18.33 5.32
N LYS A 163 9.87 -18.48 6.65
CA LYS A 163 10.99 -18.37 7.60
C LYS A 163 11.99 -19.53 7.49
N SER A 164 11.50 -20.75 7.27
CA SER A 164 12.35 -21.96 7.23
C SER A 164 13.29 -22.03 6.03
N ARG A 165 13.05 -21.20 5.00
CA ARG A 165 13.89 -21.10 3.80
C ARG A 165 15.05 -20.11 3.99
N ASN A 166 14.82 -18.99 4.70
CA ASN A 166 15.87 -17.99 4.97
C ASN A 166 16.83 -18.43 6.07
N GLU A 167 16.35 -19.13 7.11
CA GLU A 167 17.22 -19.70 8.17
C GLU A 167 18.18 -20.79 7.63
N LYS A 168 17.83 -21.48 6.54
CA LYS A 168 18.71 -22.48 5.89
C LYS A 168 19.76 -21.85 4.97
N LEU A 169 19.51 -20.65 4.44
CA LEU A 169 20.46 -19.94 3.58
C LEU A 169 21.54 -19.21 4.38
N GLU A 170 21.24 -18.78 5.61
CA GLU A 170 22.25 -18.20 6.52
C GLU A 170 23.12 -19.25 7.24
N ALA A 171 22.80 -20.53 7.10
CA ALA A 171 23.51 -21.65 7.73
C ALA A 171 24.53 -22.35 6.80
N ILE A 172 24.82 -21.77 5.63
CA ILE A 172 25.81 -22.24 4.62
C ILE A 172 26.86 -21.15 4.43
#